data_AF-A0AAD2CV37-F1
#
_entry.id   AF-A0AAD2CV37-F1
#
_cell.length_a   1.000
_cell.length_b   1.000
_cell.length_c   1.000
_cell.angle_alpha   90.00
_cell.angle_beta   90.00
_cell.angle_gamma   90.00
#
_symmetry.space_group_name_H-M   'P 1'
#
loop_
_entity.id
_entity.type
_entity.pdbx_description
1 polymer ?
#
loop_
_entity_poly.entity_id
_entity_poly.type
_entity_poly.pdbx_seq_one_letter_code
_entity_poly.pdbx_strand_id
1 'polypeptide(L)'
;MDSGCTNTAICNVKLMHGLCHAEKELDMHTNMGSRVLDKEGFLIKFSPPVYHDEDGIANALAMCEMIATEYCIAMDTDADNAVFLHCDGNRRMRFVNCKGVYVLDQPGTNVEPGAKETSAMYICQLNNLNNQPIFKLSSNKQNGYAGLQMTSKMATV
;
A
#
# COMPACT_ATOMS: atom_id res chain seq x y z
N MET A 1 -9.96 10.51 8.71
CA MET A 1 -9.81 9.31 7.84
C MET A 1 -8.55 9.55 7.04
N ASP A 2 -7.64 8.58 6.99
CA ASP A 2 -6.41 8.75 6.19
C ASP A 2 -6.80 8.69 4.70
N SER A 3 -6.80 9.82 4.00
CA SER A 3 -7.06 9.86 2.55
C SER A 3 -5.79 9.65 1.74
N GLY A 4 -4.61 9.59 2.38
CA GLY A 4 -3.35 9.25 1.73
C GLY A 4 -3.28 7.81 1.22
N CYS A 5 -4.27 6.97 1.52
CA CYS A 5 -4.35 5.59 1.06
C CYS A 5 -5.50 5.31 0.07
N THR A 6 -6.34 6.31 -0.24
CA THR A 6 -7.47 6.15 -1.17
C THR A 6 -7.19 6.63 -2.58
N ASN A 7 -6.17 7.47 -2.75
CA ASN A 7 -5.78 8.02 -4.04
C ASN A 7 -4.27 7.92 -4.26
N THR A 8 -3.86 7.74 -5.50
CA THR A 8 -2.44 7.76 -5.88
C THR A 8 -1.92 9.19 -5.87
N ALA A 9 -0.82 9.40 -5.16
CA ALA A 9 -0.12 10.67 -5.05
C ALA A 9 1.38 10.47 -5.25
N ILE A 10 1.97 11.26 -6.14
CA ILE A 10 3.35 11.11 -6.60
C ILE A 10 4.11 12.39 -6.26
N CYS A 11 5.18 12.27 -5.49
CA CYS A 11 6.06 13.39 -5.19
C CYS A 11 7.23 13.52 -6.16
N ASN A 12 7.61 12.42 -6.82
CA ASN A 12 8.69 12.45 -7.80
C ASN A 12 8.19 12.92 -9.17
N VAL A 13 8.26 14.23 -9.41
CA VAL A 13 7.86 14.87 -10.68
C VAL A 13 8.54 14.26 -11.91
N LYS A 14 9.74 13.66 -11.78
CA LYS A 14 10.44 13.01 -12.92
C LYS A 14 9.73 11.76 -13.43
N LEU A 15 8.83 11.18 -12.63
CA LEU A 15 8.00 10.04 -13.03
C LEU A 15 6.70 10.48 -13.73
N MET A 16 6.37 11.77 -13.66
CA MET A 16 5.13 12.33 -14.17
C MET A 16 5.36 13.10 -15.46
N HIS A 17 4.32 13.17 -16.29
CA HIS A 17 4.26 14.05 -17.45
C HIS A 17 2.87 14.67 -17.59
N GLY A 18 2.78 15.77 -18.33
CA GLY A 18 1.52 16.47 -18.56
C GLY A 18 0.90 17.04 -17.29
N LEU A 19 1.71 17.53 -16.35
CA LEU A 19 1.21 18.16 -15.13
C LEU A 19 0.29 19.34 -15.48
N CYS A 20 -0.91 19.33 -14.91
CA CYS A 20 -1.89 20.40 -15.00
C CYS A 20 -2.62 20.57 -13.66
N HIS A 21 -3.49 21.57 -13.58
CA HIS A 21 -4.39 21.72 -12.45
C HIS A 21 -5.41 20.58 -12.46
N ALA A 22 -5.71 20.02 -11.29
CA ALA A 22 -6.66 18.93 -11.17
C ALA A 22 -8.09 19.42 -11.43
N GLU A 23 -8.94 18.58 -12.03
CA GLU A 23 -10.37 18.87 -12.17
C GLU A 23 -11.04 19.03 -10.80
N LYS A 24 -10.57 18.25 -9.82
CA LYS A 24 -10.99 18.32 -8.43
C LYS A 24 -9.78 18.24 -7.52
N GLU A 25 -9.68 19.17 -6.59
CA GLU A 25 -8.66 19.14 -5.55
C GLU A 25 -8.84 17.94 -4.61
N LEU A 26 -7.72 17.37 -4.17
CA LEU A 26 -7.70 16.33 -3.15
C LEU A 26 -7.30 16.90 -1.81
N ASP A 27 -8.24 16.89 -0.86
CA ASP A 27 -7.94 17.11 0.55
C ASP A 27 -7.27 15.85 1.14
N MET A 28 -5.94 15.90 1.21
CA MET A 28 -5.13 14.83 1.75
C MET A 28 -4.97 15.00 3.25
N HIS A 29 -5.44 14.02 4.01
CA HIS A 29 -5.26 13.91 5.45
C HIS A 29 -4.48 12.64 5.73
N THR A 30 -3.28 12.76 6.30
CA THR A 30 -2.45 11.62 6.71
C THR A 30 -2.08 11.75 8.19
N ASN A 31 -1.44 10.74 8.75
CA ASN A 31 -0.83 10.82 10.09
C ASN A 31 0.28 11.89 10.20
N MET A 32 0.82 12.36 9.08
CA MET A 32 1.87 13.38 9.02
C MET A 32 1.33 14.80 8.83
N GLY A 33 0.01 14.98 8.70
CA GLY A 33 -0.61 16.29 8.56
C GLY A 33 -1.71 16.31 7.51
N SER A 34 -2.10 17.52 7.09
CA SER A 34 -3.14 17.73 6.09
C SER A 34 -2.69 18.76 5.06
N ARG A 35 -3.02 18.52 3.80
CA ARG A 35 -2.68 19.40 2.67
C ARG A 35 -3.65 19.20 1.51
N VAL A 36 -3.77 20.21 0.68
CA VAL A 36 -4.56 20.17 -0.56
C VAL A 36 -3.62 19.89 -1.72
N LEU A 37 -3.94 18.87 -2.52
CA LEU A 37 -3.27 18.60 -3.78
C LEU A 37 -4.12 19.12 -4.93
N ASP A 38 -3.59 20.08 -5.68
CA ASP A 38 -4.28 20.82 -6.73
C ASP A 38 -3.73 20.55 -8.13
N LYS A 39 -2.74 19.67 -8.24
CA LYS A 39 -2.10 19.27 -9.50
C LYS A 39 -2.26 17.78 -9.74
N GLU A 40 -2.47 17.44 -11.00
CA GLU A 40 -2.48 16.06 -11.48
C GLU A 40 -1.62 15.90 -12.72
N GLY A 41 -1.23 14.68 -13.03
CA GLY A 41 -0.52 14.34 -14.25
C GLY A 41 -0.54 12.84 -14.49
N PHE A 42 0.25 12.37 -15.45
CA PHE A 42 0.23 10.98 -15.87
C PHE A 42 1.56 10.30 -15.57
N LEU A 43 1.53 9.03 -15.18
CA LEU A 43 2.73 8.20 -15.18
C LEU A 43 2.85 7.49 -16.53
N ILE A 44 4.09 7.26 -16.99
CA ILE A 44 4.42 6.75 -18.32
C ILE A 44 3.63 5.49 -18.75
N LYS A 45 3.11 4.69 -17.79
CA LYS A 45 2.31 3.47 -18.05
C LYS A 45 1.05 3.37 -17.19
N PHE A 46 0.72 4.41 -16.44
CA PHE A 46 -0.51 4.44 -15.64
C PHE A 46 -1.49 5.36 -16.34
N SER A 47 -2.58 4.78 -16.85
CA SER A 47 -3.52 5.49 -17.70
C SER A 47 -4.30 6.60 -16.97
N PRO A 48 -4.78 6.39 -15.72
CA PRO A 48 -5.45 7.46 -14.98
C PRO A 48 -4.49 8.59 -14.59
N PRO A 49 -4.99 9.83 -14.50
CA PRO A 49 -4.26 10.90 -13.85
C PRO A 49 -4.04 10.57 -12.37
N VAL A 50 -2.90 11.00 -11.85
CA VAL A 50 -2.50 10.85 -10.45
C VAL A 50 -2.13 12.21 -9.87
N TYR A 51 -2.37 12.40 -8.59
CA TYR A 51 -2.07 13.67 -7.94
C TYR A 51 -0.56 13.87 -7.81
N HIS A 52 -0.11 15.11 -7.96
CA HIS A 52 1.24 15.51 -7.64
C HIS A 52 1.30 16.05 -6.20
N ASP A 53 2.18 15.48 -5.40
CA ASP A 53 2.38 15.85 -4.00
C ASP A 53 3.79 16.41 -3.80
N GLU A 54 3.94 17.72 -3.99
CA GLU A 54 5.24 18.40 -3.94
C GLU A 54 5.93 18.28 -2.57
N ASP A 55 5.13 18.17 -1.50
CA ASP A 55 5.59 18.00 -0.12
C ASP A 55 5.60 16.53 0.33
N GLY A 56 5.42 15.60 -0.61
CA GLY A 56 5.40 14.16 -0.35
C GLY A 56 6.80 13.59 -0.14
N ILE A 57 6.95 12.76 0.90
CA ILE A 57 8.23 12.10 1.23
C ILE A 57 8.41 10.81 0.41
N ALA A 58 7.31 10.21 -0.05
CA ALA A 58 7.29 9.01 -0.87
C ALA A 58 6.10 9.05 -1.83
N ASN A 59 6.24 8.35 -2.96
CA ASN A 59 5.12 8.08 -3.85
C ASN A 59 4.17 7.08 -3.17
N ALA A 60 2.89 7.42 -3.13
CA ALA A 60 1.82 6.56 -2.63
C ALA A 60 0.98 6.08 -3.81
N LEU A 61 0.83 4.76 -3.97
CA LEU A 61 -0.04 4.15 -4.97
C LEU A 61 -1.24 3.53 -4.27
N ALA A 62 -2.45 3.96 -4.64
CA ALA A 62 -3.66 3.39 -4.10
C ALA A 62 -3.99 2.06 -4.78
N MET A 63 -4.07 0.98 -4.00
CA MET A 63 -4.32 -0.36 -4.54
C MET A 63 -5.66 -0.47 -5.27
N CYS A 64 -6.69 0.25 -4.82
CA CYS A 64 -7.99 0.28 -5.51
C CYS A 64 -7.88 0.81 -6.94
N GLU A 65 -7.03 1.82 -7.18
CA GLU A 65 -6.80 2.39 -8.50
C GLU A 65 -5.95 1.45 -9.38
N MET A 66 -5.01 0.70 -8.78
CA MET A 66 -4.26 -0.35 -9.49
C MET A 66 -5.20 -1.47 -9.99
N ILE A 67 -6.13 -1.92 -9.15
CA ILE A 67 -7.11 -2.95 -9.52
C ILE A 67 -8.01 -2.45 -10.66
N ALA A 68 -8.48 -1.21 -10.56
CA ALA A 68 -9.34 -0.59 -11.58
C ALA A 68 -8.64 -0.42 -12.95
N THR A 69 -7.31 -0.50 -12.97
CA THR A 69 -6.47 -0.37 -14.16
C THR A 69 -5.87 -1.70 -14.61
N GLU A 70 -6.46 -2.82 -14.20
CA GLU A 70 -6.10 -4.18 -14.61
C GLU A 70 -4.69 -4.64 -14.18
N TYR A 71 -4.07 -3.95 -13.23
CA TYR A 71 -2.86 -4.45 -12.60
C TYR A 71 -3.18 -5.58 -11.62
N CYS A 72 -2.36 -6.63 -11.64
CA CYS A 72 -2.43 -7.70 -10.64
C CYS A 72 -1.38 -7.46 -9.56
N ILE A 73 -1.79 -7.47 -8.30
CA ILE A 73 -0.90 -7.36 -7.15
C ILE A 73 -0.82 -8.72 -6.47
N ALA A 74 0.40 -9.24 -6.29
CA ALA A 74 0.66 -10.51 -5.63
C ALA A 74 1.67 -10.32 -4.50
N MET A 75 1.39 -10.97 -3.36
CA MET A 75 2.30 -11.04 -2.23
C MET A 75 2.10 -12.39 -1.56
N ASP A 76 3.17 -13.17 -1.54
CA ASP A 76 3.22 -14.45 -0.84
C ASP A 76 4.44 -14.41 0.07
N THR A 77 4.22 -14.00 1.32
CA THR A 77 5.29 -13.81 2.30
C THR A 77 5.94 -15.10 2.73
N ASP A 78 5.35 -16.28 2.47
CA ASP A 78 6.01 -17.56 2.74
C ASP A 78 7.11 -17.82 1.71
N ALA A 79 6.89 -17.38 0.46
CA ALA A 79 7.84 -17.52 -0.64
C ALA A 79 8.85 -16.37 -0.73
N ASP A 80 8.39 -15.11 -0.66
CA ASP A 80 9.24 -13.92 -0.78
C ASP A 80 8.61 -12.74 -0.02
N ASN A 81 9.41 -12.06 0.80
CA ASN A 81 8.99 -10.87 1.53
C ASN A 81 8.99 -9.63 0.60
N ALA A 82 8.14 -9.70 -0.42
CA ALA A 82 8.05 -8.71 -1.47
C ALA A 82 6.62 -8.61 -2.01
N VAL A 83 6.25 -7.41 -2.45
CA VAL A 83 5.04 -7.15 -3.22
C VAL A 83 5.41 -7.11 -4.70
N PHE A 84 4.67 -7.86 -5.51
CA PHE A 84 4.80 -7.86 -6.97
C PHE A 84 3.61 -7.16 -7.60
N LEU A 85 3.89 -6.14 -8.38
CA LEU A 85 2.92 -5.49 -9.26
C LEU A 85 3.14 -6.04 -10.67
N HIS A 86 2.22 -6.87 -11.14
CA HIS A 86 2.21 -7.41 -12.49
C HIS A 86 1.60 -6.39 -13.44
N CYS A 87 2.40 -5.94 -14.38
CA CYS A 87 1.99 -5.12 -15.50
C CYS A 87 1.71 -6.03 -16.71
N ASP A 88 1.07 -5.47 -17.73
CA ASP A 88 0.92 -6.08 -19.05
C ASP A 88 2.24 -6.70 -19.60
N GLY A 89 2.07 -7.79 -20.35
CA GLY A 89 3.16 -8.41 -21.11
C GLY A 89 4.26 -9.07 -20.26
N ASN A 90 3.91 -9.76 -19.17
CA ASN A 90 4.82 -10.45 -18.24
C ASN A 90 5.83 -9.54 -17.51
N ARG A 91 5.64 -8.22 -17.58
CA ARG A 91 6.47 -7.27 -16.83
C ARG A 91 5.98 -7.24 -15.39
N ARG A 92 6.90 -7.16 -14.44
CA ARG A 92 6.56 -6.98 -13.03
C ARG A 92 7.49 -5.98 -12.37
N MET A 93 6.93 -5.14 -11.51
CA MET A 93 7.68 -4.32 -10.57
C MET A 93 7.72 -5.07 -9.24
N ARG A 94 8.91 -5.14 -8.64
CA ARG A 94 9.13 -5.76 -7.33
C ARG A 94 9.31 -4.67 -6.30
N PHE A 95 8.61 -4.77 -5.18
CA PHE A 95 8.78 -3.90 -4.03
C PHE A 95 9.24 -4.73 -2.84
N VAL A 96 10.31 -4.32 -2.17
CA VAL A 96 10.92 -5.06 -1.06
C VAL A 96 10.65 -4.34 0.26
N ASN A 97 10.55 -5.11 1.34
CA ASN A 97 10.39 -4.54 2.67
C ASN A 97 11.59 -3.66 3.05
N CYS A 98 11.32 -2.46 3.52
CA CYS A 98 12.30 -1.55 4.11
C CYS A 98 11.64 -0.91 5.34
N LYS A 99 11.98 -1.44 6.54
CA LYS A 99 11.47 -0.96 7.83
C LYS A 99 9.93 -0.91 7.91
N GLY A 100 9.27 -1.93 7.36
CA GLY A 100 7.81 -2.05 7.38
C GLY A 100 7.09 -1.34 6.23
N VAL A 101 7.83 -0.70 5.32
CA VAL A 101 7.29 -0.08 4.10
C VAL A 101 7.86 -0.81 2.88
N TYR A 102 7.04 -1.06 1.86
CA TYR A 102 7.50 -1.70 0.62
C TYR A 102 7.96 -0.64 -0.38
N VAL A 103 9.23 -0.69 -0.77
CA VAL A 103 9.85 0.26 -1.70
C VAL A 103 10.26 -0.42 -2.99
N LEU A 104 10.20 0.29 -4.11
CA LEU A 104 10.56 -0.26 -5.43
C LEU A 104 12.02 -0.75 -5.40
N ASP A 105 12.21 -2.02 -5.77
CA ASP A 105 13.51 -2.67 -5.82
C ASP A 105 14.33 -2.11 -6.99
N GLN A 106 15.26 -1.20 -6.68
CA GLN A 106 16.17 -0.59 -7.64
C GLN A 106 17.60 -1.10 -7.46
N PRO A 107 18.42 -1.13 -8.53
CA PRO A 107 19.84 -1.44 -8.41
C PRO A 107 20.52 -0.53 -7.39
N GLY A 108 21.18 -1.12 -6.39
CA GLY A 108 21.83 -0.38 -5.30
C GLY A 108 20.94 -0.05 -4.09
N THR A 109 19.69 -0.53 -4.06
CA THR A 109 18.86 -0.44 -2.86
C THR A 109 19.49 -1.28 -1.75
N ASN A 110 19.96 -0.63 -0.69
CA ASN A 110 20.44 -1.32 0.50
C ASN A 110 19.24 -1.93 1.23
N VAL A 111 19.05 -3.23 1.03
CA VAL A 111 18.01 -3.98 1.74
C VAL A 111 18.54 -4.31 3.14
N GLU A 112 17.91 -3.75 4.16
CA GLU A 112 18.30 -3.90 5.57
C GLU A 112 18.21 -5.38 6.03
N PRO A 113 18.95 -5.78 7.07
CA PRO A 113 18.80 -7.10 7.68
C PRO A 113 17.34 -7.36 8.08
N GLY A 114 16.83 -8.56 7.76
CA GLY A 114 15.45 -8.95 8.03
C GLY A 114 14.45 -8.67 6.90
N ALA A 115 14.78 -7.79 5.96
CA ALA A 115 13.90 -7.49 4.83
C ALA A 115 13.64 -8.66 3.87
N LYS A 116 14.50 -9.69 3.92
CA LYS A 116 14.36 -10.93 3.15
C LYS A 116 13.73 -12.07 3.95
N GLU A 117 13.48 -11.86 5.24
CA GLU A 117 12.89 -12.90 6.08
C GLU A 117 11.44 -13.14 5.66
N THR A 118 11.13 -14.39 5.31
CA THR A 118 9.79 -14.81 4.94
C THR A 118 8.97 -15.15 6.18
N SER A 119 7.64 -15.15 6.07
CA SER A 119 6.78 -15.64 7.15
C SER A 119 7.07 -17.10 7.48
N ALA A 120 7.45 -17.93 6.50
CA ALA A 120 7.89 -19.30 6.72
C ALA A 120 9.14 -19.37 7.63
N MET A 121 10.12 -18.47 7.44
CA MET A 121 11.29 -18.38 8.32
C MET A 121 10.92 -17.97 9.75
N TYR A 122 9.99 -17.04 9.92
CA TYR A 122 9.49 -16.60 11.22
C TYR A 122 8.65 -17.67 11.94
N ILE A 123 7.79 -18.38 11.21
CA ILE A 123 6.93 -19.45 11.75
C ILE A 123 7.80 -20.60 12.27
N CYS A 124 8.89 -20.94 11.56
CA CYS A 124 9.85 -21.93 12.04
C CYS A 124 10.58 -21.51 13.34
N GLN A 125 10.57 -20.22 13.70
CA GLN A 125 11.14 -19.68 14.93
C GLN A 125 10.09 -19.46 16.04
N LEU A 126 8.81 -19.30 15.68
CA LEU A 126 7.70 -19.03 16.59
C LEU A 126 6.91 -20.30 16.89
N ASN A 127 7.34 -21.04 17.90
CA ASN A 127 6.67 -22.27 18.37
C ASN A 127 5.24 -22.06 18.97
N ASN A 128 4.63 -20.86 18.95
CA ASN A 128 3.30 -20.63 19.54
C ASN A 128 2.58 -19.39 18.95
N LEU A 129 1.78 -19.56 17.88
CA LEU A 129 0.91 -18.51 17.32
C LEU A 129 -0.57 -18.65 17.71
N ASN A 130 -0.91 -19.48 18.69
CA ASN A 130 -2.29 -19.83 19.01
C ASN A 130 -3.12 -18.74 19.73
N ASN A 131 -2.55 -17.57 20.02
CA ASN A 131 -3.18 -16.51 20.82
C ASN A 131 -3.62 -15.27 20.02
N GLN A 132 -3.73 -15.34 18.69
CA GLN A 132 -4.24 -14.20 17.95
C GLN A 132 -5.74 -13.96 18.22
N PRO A 133 -6.14 -12.72 18.56
CA PRO A 133 -7.55 -12.39 18.79
C PRO A 133 -8.34 -12.47 17.48
N ILE A 134 -9.54 -13.03 17.56
CA ILE A 134 -10.47 -13.06 16.42
C ILE A 134 -11.28 -11.77 16.45
N PHE A 135 -11.21 -11.00 15.36
CA PHE A 135 -12.06 -9.82 15.16
C PHE A 135 -13.25 -10.19 14.30
N LYS A 136 -14.46 -9.95 14.82
CA LYS A 136 -15.68 -10.05 14.01
C LYS A 136 -15.98 -8.67 13.43
N LEU A 137 -16.05 -8.62 12.10
CA LEU A 137 -16.53 -7.47 11.35
C LEU A 137 -18.06 -7.52 11.32
N SER A 138 -18.72 -6.52 11.90
CA SER A 138 -20.17 -6.35 11.74
C SER A 138 -20.44 -5.14 10.87
N SER A 139 -21.10 -5.32 9.73
CA SER A 139 -21.58 -4.22 8.91
C SER A 139 -22.91 -3.70 9.48
N ASN A 140 -22.95 -2.41 9.83
CA ASN A 140 -24.22 -1.76 10.15
C ASN A 140 -24.81 -1.16 8.86
N LYS A 141 -25.83 -1.82 8.30
CA LYS A 141 -26.47 -1.43 7.03
C LYS A 141 -27.08 -0.03 7.03
N GLN A 142 -27.26 0.62 8.18
CA GLN A 142 -27.87 1.95 8.26
C GLN A 142 -26.86 3.11 8.18
N ASN A 143 -25.60 2.91 8.61
CA ASN A 143 -24.62 4.00 8.72
C ASN A 143 -23.29 3.76 7.97
N GLY A 144 -23.14 2.66 7.23
CA GLY A 144 -21.97 2.40 6.38
C GLY A 144 -20.65 2.07 7.12
N TYR A 145 -20.60 2.19 8.44
CA TYR A 145 -19.42 1.82 9.24
C TYR A 145 -19.45 0.34 9.64
N ALA A 146 -18.30 -0.33 9.47
CA ALA A 146 -18.06 -1.66 10.03
C ALA A 146 -17.46 -1.52 11.44
N GLY A 147 -18.15 -2.05 12.44
CA GLY A 147 -17.61 -2.16 13.80
C GLY A 147 -16.63 -3.34 13.89
N LEU A 148 -15.49 -3.13 14.56
CA LEU A 148 -14.52 -4.17 14.91
C LEU A 148 -14.73 -4.56 16.37
N GLN A 149 -15.17 -5.79 16.64
CA GLN A 149 -15.28 -6.32 18.00
C GLN A 149 -14.26 -7.44 18.22
N MET A 150 -13.37 -7.25 19.19
CA MET A 150 -12.40 -8.27 19.60
C MET A 150 -13.10 -9.35 20.41
N THR A 151 -12.90 -10.61 20.03
CA THR A 151 -13.32 -11.76 20.84
C THR A 151 -12.09 -12.50 21.34
N SER A 152 -11.88 -12.54 22.66
CA SER A 152 -10.83 -13.35 23.27
C SER A 152 -11.23 -14.83 23.23
N LYS A 153 -10.34 -15.71 22.77
CA LYS A 153 -10.51 -17.15 23.04
C LYS A 153 -10.33 -17.37 24.54
N MET A 154 -11.27 -18.06 25.19
CA MET A 154 -10.95 -18.75 26.44
C MET A 154 -9.97 -19.86 26.08
N ALA A 155 -8.80 -19.87 26.71
CA ALA A 155 -7.89 -20.99 26.64
C ALA A 155 -8.56 -22.20 27.33
N THR A 156 -8.92 -23.21 26.56
CA THR A 156 -9.24 -24.53 27.12
C THR A 156 -7.91 -25.20 27.41
N VAL A 157 -7.64 -25.43 28.70
CA VAL A 157 -6.50 -26.22 29.21
C VAL A 157 -6.70 -27.69 28.87
#